data_AF-A0A3M0DS03-F1
#
_entry.id   AF-A0A3M0DS03-F1
#
_cell.length_a   1.000
_cell.length_b   1.000
_cell.length_c   1.000
_cell.angle_alpha   90.00
_cell.angle_beta   90.00
_cell.angle_gamma   90.00
#
_symmetry.space_group_name_H-M   'P 1'
#
loop_
_entity.id
_entity.type
_entity.pdbx_description
1 polymer ?
#
loop_
_entity_poly.entity_id
_entity_poly.type
_entity_poly.pdbx_seq_one_letter_code
_entity_poly.pdbx_strand_id
1 'polypeptide(L)' 'MRSESRSDRGGDGADTDTVPNLATTSEALERQLTVALDTADTEQTRFHLRQALQLVKALDE' A
#
# COMPACT_ATOMS: atom_id res chain seq x y z
N MET A 1 45.44 -32.23 2.67
CA MET A 1 44.30 -31.78 1.83
C MET A 1 43.03 -31.96 2.65
N ARG A 2 42.57 -30.86 3.27
CA ARG A 2 41.29 -30.66 3.99
C ARG A 2 40.91 -29.22 3.60
N SER A 3 39.68 -28.84 3.27
CA SER A 3 38.39 -29.23 3.82
C SER A 3 37.30 -29.03 2.77
N GLU A 4 36.31 -29.93 2.74
CA GLU A 4 35.03 -29.68 2.08
C GLU A 4 34.23 -28.69 2.94
N SER A 5 34.00 -27.47 2.44
CA SER A 5 33.09 -26.52 3.07
C SER A 5 31.69 -26.72 2.50
N ARG A 6 30.83 -27.37 3.28
CA ARG A 6 29.37 -27.29 3.14
C ARG A 6 28.83 -26.15 4.01
N SER A 7 27.75 -25.56 3.50
CA SER A 7 26.84 -24.59 4.11
C SER A 7 27.34 -23.16 4.14
N ASP A 8 26.82 -22.34 3.22
CA ASP A 8 26.00 -21.24 3.71
C ASP A 8 24.76 -21.09 2.82
N ARG A 9 23.62 -21.30 3.46
CA ARG A 9 22.28 -21.06 2.97
C ARG A 9 21.97 -19.63 3.40
N GLY A 10 22.23 -18.66 2.55
CA GLY A 10 22.06 -17.25 2.90
C GLY A 10 21.88 -16.40 1.65
N GLY A 11 20.73 -15.74 1.56
CA GLY A 11 20.50 -14.68 0.58
C GLY A 11 19.33 -14.94 -0.36
N ASP A 12 18.14 -15.20 0.18
CA ASP A 12 16.91 -14.68 -0.43
C ASP A 12 16.99 -13.15 -0.28
N GLY A 13 17.80 -12.56 -1.15
CA GLY A 13 18.36 -11.21 -1.03
C GLY A 13 18.11 -10.42 -2.30
N ALA A 14 16.84 -10.31 -2.64
CA ALA A 14 16.29 -9.22 -3.42
C ALA A 14 14.88 -9.07 -2.84
N ASP A 15 14.65 -8.37 -1.73
CA ASP A 15 14.90 -6.93 -1.60
C ASP A 15 14.80 -6.21 -2.97
N THR A 16 13.77 -6.58 -3.74
CA THR A 16 13.11 -5.59 -4.57
C THR A 16 12.51 -4.60 -3.59
N ASP A 17 13.33 -3.61 -3.28
CA ASP A 17 13.02 -2.24 -2.92
C ASP A 17 11.83 -1.79 -3.77
N THR A 18 10.65 -2.26 -3.37
CA THR A 18 9.39 -1.96 -4.02
C THR A 18 9.02 -0.64 -3.41
N VAL A 19 9.71 0.41 -3.88
CA VAL A 19 9.28 1.79 -3.66
C VAL A 19 7.77 1.76 -3.95
N PRO A 20 6.91 2.02 -2.95
CA PRO A 20 5.48 1.89 -3.14
C PRO A 20 5.13 2.72 -4.36
N ASN A 21 4.73 2.04 -5.44
CA ASN A 21 4.35 2.75 -6.65
C ASN A 21 3.21 3.67 -6.24
N LEU A 22 3.27 4.94 -6.64
CA LEU A 22 2.27 5.93 -6.24
C LEU A 22 0.85 5.44 -6.59
N ALA A 23 0.70 4.77 -7.74
CA ALA A 23 -0.52 4.10 -8.16
C ALA A 23 -0.97 3.01 -7.17
N THR A 24 -0.06 2.16 -6.68
CA THR A 24 -0.39 1.11 -5.68
C THR A 24 -0.77 1.70 -4.32
N THR A 25 -0.23 2.87 -3.98
CA THR A 25 -0.56 3.59 -2.75
C THR A 25 -1.92 4.29 -2.89
N SER A 26 -2.19 4.88 -4.05
CA SER A 26 -3.46 5.50 -4.41
C SER A 26 -4.60 4.48 -4.35
N GLU A 27 -4.46 3.33 -5.02
CA GLU A 27 -5.45 2.26 -4.99
C GLU A 27 -5.74 1.74 -3.58
N ALA A 28 -4.71 1.60 -2.75
CA ALA A 28 -4.87 1.17 -1.36
C ALA A 28 -5.67 2.21 -0.54
N LEU A 29 -5.37 3.49 -0.73
CA LEU A 29 -6.08 4.60 -0.09
C LEU A 29 -7.54 4.68 -0.56
N GLU A 30 -7.83 4.50 -1.85
CA GLU A 30 -9.19 4.47 -2.37
C GLU A 30 -10.04 3.37 -1.74
N ARG A 31 -9.48 2.15 -1.63
CA ARG A 31 -10.17 1.02 -1.00
C ARG A 31 -10.48 1.32 0.48
N GLN A 32 -9.50 1.84 1.22
CA GLN A 32 -9.69 2.19 2.63
C GLN A 32 -10.75 3.28 2.82
N LEU A 33 -10.71 4.33 2.01
CA LEU A 33 -11.68 5.42 2.06
C LEU A 33 -13.10 4.96 1.68
N THR A 34 -13.22 4.03 0.74
CA THR A 34 -14.51 3.43 0.36
C THR A 34 -15.10 2.63 1.53
N VAL A 35 -14.30 1.76 2.17
CA VAL A 35 -14.74 1.01 3.36
C VAL A 35 -15.14 1.96 4.49
N ALA A 36 -14.34 3.00 4.75
CA ALA A 36 -14.65 3.99 5.78
C ALA A 36 -15.97 4.71 5.48
N LEU A 37 -16.25 5.01 4.20
CA LEU A 37 -17.49 5.67 3.78
C LEU A 37 -18.71 4.79 4.03
N ASP A 38 -18.61 3.49 3.75
CA ASP A 38 -19.67 2.52 4.00
C ASP A 38 -19.98 2.36 5.49
N THR A 39 -18.96 2.47 6.34
CA THR A 39 -19.11 2.35 7.81
C THR A 39 -19.42 3.66 8.53
N ALA A 40 -19.38 4.81 7.82
CA ALA A 40 -19.51 6.11 8.47
C ALA A 40 -20.94 6.35 8.95
N ASP A 41 -21.09 6.65 10.25
CA ASP A 41 -22.40 6.86 10.90
C ASP A 41 -22.96 8.28 10.73
N THR A 42 -22.13 9.26 10.37
CA THR A 42 -22.55 10.66 10.26
C THR A 42 -22.40 11.20 8.85
N GLU A 43 -23.33 12.08 8.46
CA GLU A 43 -23.29 12.77 7.17
C GLU A 43 -22.04 13.65 7.01
N GLN A 44 -21.58 14.27 8.10
CA GLN A 44 -20.35 15.07 8.07
C GLN A 44 -19.11 14.20 7.79
N THR A 45 -19.00 13.04 8.44
CA THR A 45 -17.92 12.08 8.17
C THR A 45 -17.99 11.58 6.73
N ARG A 46 -19.19 11.24 6.22
CA ARG A 46 -19.38 10.82 4.83
C ARG A 46 -18.97 11.90 3.83
N PHE A 47 -19.29 13.16 4.12
CA PHE A 47 -18.89 14.29 3.28
C PHE A 47 -17.37 14.40 3.17
N HIS A 48 -16.66 14.38 4.30
CA HIS A 48 -15.20 14.48 4.30
C HIS A 48 -14.53 13.27 3.65
N LEU A 49 -15.07 12.05 3.83
CA LEU A 49 -14.55 10.85 3.18
C LEU A 49 -14.71 10.89 1.65
N ARG A 50 -15.84 11.40 1.14
CA ARG A 50 -16.02 11.63 -0.30
C ARG A 50 -15.02 12.67 -0.83
N GLN A 51 -14.79 13.74 -0.07
CA GLN A 51 -13.80 14.76 -0.44
C GLN A 51 -12.39 14.18 -0.49
N ALA A 52 -12.00 13.36 0.49
CA ALA A 52 -10.71 12.67 0.49
C ALA A 52 -10.57 11.73 -0.72
N LEU A 53 -11.63 10.99 -1.08
CA LEU A 53 -11.63 10.10 -2.24
C LEU A 53 -11.50 10.85 -3.58
N GLN A 54 -12.07 12.06 -3.68
CA GLN A 54 -11.89 12.93 -4.84
C GLN A 54 -10.44 13.43 -4.97
N LEU A 55 -9.80 13.76 -3.84
CA LEU A 55 -8.41 14.22 -3.84
C LEU A 55 -7.44 13.10 -4.24
N VAL A 56 -7.67 11.86 -3.76
CA VAL A 56 -6.86 10.70 -4.15
C VAL A 56 -6.94 10.45 -5.66
N LYS A 57 -8.15 10.49 -6.23
CA LYS A 57 -8.34 10.35 -7.69
C LYS A 57 -7.64 11.45 -8.49
N ALA A 58 -7.69 12.69 -8.01
CA ALA A 58 -7.02 13.81 -8.65
C ALA A 58 -5.47 13.76 -8.54
N LEU A 59 -4.91 12.93 -7.66
CA LEU A 59 -3.47 12.69 -7.56
C LEU A 59 -2.98 11.55 -8.46
N ASP A 60 -3.90 10.74 -8.99
CA ASP A 60 -3.62 9.58 -9.85
C ASP A 60 -3.77 9.89 -11.36
N GLU A 61 -4.41 11.02 -11.70
CA GLU A 61 -4.48 11.61 -13.06
C GLU A 61 -3.23 12.44 -13.42
#